data_AF-A0A1A8RVE4-F1
#
_entry.id   AF-A0A1A8RVE4-F1
#
_cell.length_a   1.000
_cell.length_b   1.000
_cell.length_c   1.000
_cell.angle_alpha   90.00
_cell.angle_beta   90.00
_cell.angle_gamma   90.00
#
_symmetry.space_group_name_H-M   'P 1'
#
loop_
_entity.id
_entity.type
_entity.pdbx_description
1 polymer ?
#
loop_
_entity_poly.entity_id
_entity_poly.type
_entity_poly.pdbx_seq_one_letter_code
_entity_poly.pdbx_strand_id
1 'polypeptide(L)'
;LQVVPAVNTSGVKVHGPGVEPRGVLREVTTHFTVDAHSLTKSGGSHLKVDISNLLSSNTDAYITDKGDGTYRVEYTPFEDGLHLIEVLFDGVPVPKSPFRVSVTDGCDP
;
A
#
# COMPACT_ATOMS: atom_id res chain seq x y z
N LEU A 1 6.01 23.64 19.50
CA LEU A 1 4.89 22.71 19.76
C LEU A 1 5.15 21.44 18.99
N GLN A 2 5.54 20.37 19.67
CA GLN A 2 5.74 19.07 19.02
C GLN A 2 4.34 18.46 18.85
N VAL A 3 3.86 18.38 17.60
CA VAL A 3 2.59 17.70 17.31
C VAL A 3 2.86 16.21 17.49
N VAL A 4 2.34 15.63 18.56
CA VAL A 4 2.36 14.19 18.77
C VAL A 4 1.46 13.57 17.70
N PRO A 5 1.89 12.56 16.93
CA PRO A 5 0.98 11.86 16.02
C PRO A 5 -0.22 11.36 16.81
N ALA A 6 -1.44 11.65 16.34
CA ALA A 6 -2.67 11.28 17.04
C ALA A 6 -2.86 9.75 17.15
N VAL A 7 -2.16 8.96 16.32
CA VAL A 7 -2.26 7.51 16.23
C VAL A 7 -0.86 6.88 16.19
N ASN A 8 -0.64 5.85 17.01
CA ASN A 8 0.61 5.09 16.99
C ASN A 8 0.53 3.92 16.02
N THR A 9 1.04 4.10 14.80
CA THR A 9 0.98 3.07 13.74
C THR A 9 2.03 1.96 13.88
N SER A 10 2.87 1.95 14.91
CA SER A 10 4.00 0.99 15.04
C SER A 10 3.59 -0.48 15.03
N GLY A 11 2.33 -0.78 15.39
CA GLY A 11 1.78 -2.13 15.40
C GLY A 11 1.15 -2.58 14.07
N VAL A 12 1.10 -1.72 13.05
CA VAL A 12 0.55 -2.05 11.74
C VAL A 12 1.58 -2.83 10.92
N LYS A 13 1.13 -3.89 10.23
CA LYS A 13 1.96 -4.72 9.37
C LYS A 13 1.44 -4.68 7.95
N VAL A 14 2.36 -4.59 6.98
CA VAL A 14 2.05 -4.62 5.56
C VAL A 14 2.85 -5.75 4.91
N HIS A 15 2.18 -6.60 4.14
CA HIS A 15 2.81 -7.74 3.45
C HIS A 15 2.02 -8.18 2.22
N GLY A 16 2.67 -8.86 1.29
CA GLY A 16 2.06 -9.38 0.08
C GLY A 16 2.81 -8.96 -1.19
N PRO A 17 2.52 -9.60 -2.33
CA PRO A 17 3.32 -9.46 -3.55
C PRO A 17 3.37 -8.01 -4.07
N GLY A 18 2.31 -7.22 -3.86
CA GLY A 18 2.22 -5.84 -4.33
C GLY A 18 3.08 -4.83 -3.58
N VAL A 19 3.77 -5.21 -2.50
CA VAL A 19 4.71 -4.35 -1.76
C VAL A 19 6.11 -4.92 -1.67
N GLU A 20 6.36 -6.06 -2.32
CA GLU A 20 7.70 -6.62 -2.42
C GLU A 20 8.57 -5.75 -3.34
N PRO A 21 9.88 -5.61 -3.08
CA PRO A 21 10.75 -4.75 -3.89
C PRO A 21 10.81 -5.11 -5.38
N ARG A 22 10.46 -6.36 -5.73
CA ARG A 22 10.52 -6.94 -7.08
C ARG A 22 9.40 -7.95 -7.26
N GLY A 23 9.10 -8.29 -8.51
CA GLY A 23 8.13 -9.34 -8.87
C GLY A 23 6.74 -8.82 -9.24
N VAL A 24 6.53 -7.50 -9.19
CA VAL A 24 5.33 -6.86 -9.73
C VAL A 24 5.53 -6.61 -11.22
N LEU A 25 4.54 -7.00 -12.03
CA LEU A 25 4.58 -6.88 -13.48
C LEU A 25 3.63 -5.78 -13.94
N ARG A 26 4.03 -5.04 -14.97
CA ARG A 26 3.20 -4.05 -15.66
C ARG A 26 1.94 -4.73 -16.21
N GLU A 27 0.80 -4.04 -16.13
CA GLU A 27 -0.54 -4.48 -16.57
C GLU A 27 -1.07 -5.75 -15.87
N VAL A 28 -0.41 -6.23 -14.82
CA VAL A 28 -0.86 -7.38 -14.02
C VAL A 28 -1.34 -6.90 -12.65
N THR A 29 -2.60 -7.21 -12.33
CA THR A 29 -3.16 -6.91 -11.01
C THR A 29 -2.40 -7.64 -9.91
N THR A 30 -1.93 -6.88 -8.92
CA THR A 30 -1.28 -7.39 -7.71
C THR A 30 -2.03 -6.91 -6.47
N HIS A 31 -1.63 -7.42 -5.30
CA HIS A 31 -2.27 -7.08 -4.04
C HIS A 31 -1.31 -7.13 -2.86
N PHE A 32 -1.69 -6.45 -1.79
CA PHE A 32 -1.07 -6.61 -0.48
C PHE A 32 -2.12 -6.49 0.62
N THR A 33 -1.75 -6.90 1.83
CA THR A 33 -2.58 -6.85 3.03
C THR A 33 -1.98 -5.87 4.02
N VAL A 34 -2.85 -5.08 4.65
CA VAL A 34 -2.53 -4.25 5.80
C VAL A 34 -3.25 -4.83 7.01
N ASP A 35 -2.49 -5.38 7.96
CA ASP A 35 -2.97 -5.82 9.27
C ASP A 35 -2.84 -4.65 10.25
N ALA A 36 -3.98 -4.04 10.57
CA ALA A 36 -4.13 -2.96 11.53
C ALA A 36 -4.91 -3.42 12.78
N HIS A 37 -4.92 -4.73 13.08
CA HIS A 37 -5.66 -5.29 14.21
C HIS A 37 -5.19 -4.73 15.56
N SER A 38 -3.99 -4.15 15.63
CA SER A 38 -3.49 -3.41 16.80
C SER A 38 -4.20 -2.07 17.04
N LEU A 39 -4.88 -1.52 16.03
CA LEU A 39 -5.55 -0.21 16.06
C LEU A 39 -7.07 -0.32 15.95
N THR A 40 -7.59 -1.18 15.07
CA THR A 40 -9.03 -1.39 14.88
C THR A 40 -9.36 -2.88 14.82
N LYS A 41 -10.46 -3.28 15.46
CA LYS A 41 -10.96 -4.67 15.48
C LYS A 41 -12.03 -4.92 14.42
N SER A 42 -12.68 -3.87 13.95
CA SER A 42 -13.85 -3.94 13.08
C SER A 42 -13.59 -3.34 11.69
N GLY A 43 -12.36 -2.90 11.41
CA GLY A 43 -12.05 -2.17 10.18
C GLY A 43 -12.52 -0.71 10.23
N GLY A 44 -13.04 -0.21 9.11
CA GLY A 44 -13.49 1.17 8.90
C GLY A 44 -12.68 1.92 7.84
N SER A 45 -13.09 3.15 7.52
CA SER A 45 -12.46 4.01 6.50
C SER A 45 -11.21 4.76 7.03
N HIS A 46 -10.28 4.02 7.63
CA HIS A 46 -9.05 4.58 8.22
C HIS A 46 -7.85 4.56 7.26
N LEU A 47 -7.87 3.61 6.31
CA LEU A 47 -6.74 3.36 5.41
C LEU A 47 -6.81 4.25 4.18
N LYS A 48 -5.68 4.88 3.85
CA LYS A 48 -5.45 5.55 2.57
C LYS A 48 -4.18 5.00 1.94
N VAL A 49 -4.23 4.78 0.63
CA VAL A 49 -3.08 4.35 -0.18
C VAL A 49 -2.91 5.31 -1.36
N ASP A 50 -1.68 5.76 -1.57
CA ASP A 50 -1.27 6.53 -2.75
C ASP A 50 -0.16 5.76 -3.47
N ILE A 51 -0.30 5.58 -4.78
CA ILE A 51 0.69 4.88 -5.60
C ILE A 51 1.14 5.83 -6.68
N SER A 52 2.40 6.23 -6.64
CA SER A 52 2.98 7.17 -7.60
C SER A 52 4.23 6.58 -8.25
N ASN A 53 4.44 6.94 -9.51
CA ASN A 53 5.69 6.72 -10.23
C ASN A 53 6.33 8.09 -10.47
N LEU A 54 7.66 8.19 -10.39
CA LEU A 54 8.39 9.46 -10.55
C LEU A 54 8.22 10.11 -11.93
N LEU A 55 7.70 9.37 -12.92
CA LEU A 55 7.57 9.81 -14.30
C LEU A 55 6.14 10.14 -14.74
N SER A 56 5.11 9.68 -14.03
CA SER A 56 3.73 9.63 -14.55
C SER A 56 2.66 9.83 -13.47
N SER A 57 1.38 9.69 -13.88
CA SER A 57 0.20 9.82 -13.02
C SER A 57 0.09 8.71 -11.97
N ASN A 58 -0.65 9.00 -10.89
CA ASN A 58 -0.93 8.03 -9.84
C ASN A 58 -1.64 6.78 -10.38
N THR A 59 -1.29 5.62 -9.83
CA THR A 59 -2.01 4.36 -10.07
C THR A 59 -3.16 4.25 -9.09
N ASP A 60 -4.36 3.96 -9.58
CA ASP A 60 -5.52 3.76 -8.72
C ASP A 60 -5.37 2.50 -7.86
N ALA A 61 -5.74 2.62 -6.59
CA ALA A 61 -5.74 1.54 -5.62
C ALA A 61 -7.16 1.26 -5.12
N TYR A 62 -7.52 -0.02 -5.08
CA TYR A 62 -8.81 -0.49 -4.57
C TYR A 62 -8.62 -1.09 -3.19
N ILE A 63 -9.22 -0.47 -2.17
CA ILE A 63 -9.13 -0.92 -0.78
C ILE A 63 -10.42 -1.67 -0.41
N THR A 64 -10.25 -2.92 0.00
CA THR A 64 -11.31 -3.75 0.57
C THR A 64 -11.05 -3.94 2.07
N ASP A 65 -11.89 -3.35 2.89
CA ASP A 65 -11.97 -3.66 4.32
C ASP A 65 -12.57 -5.06 4.54
N LYS A 66 -11.91 -5.89 5.34
CA LYS A 66 -12.39 -7.24 5.68
C LYS A 66 -13.28 -7.27 6.93
N GLY A 67 -13.39 -6.14 7.65
CA GLY A 67 -14.25 -6.01 8.83
C GLY A 67 -13.67 -6.65 10.10
N ASP A 68 -12.41 -7.12 10.04
CA ASP A 68 -11.69 -7.77 11.15
C ASP A 68 -10.41 -7.02 11.56
N GLY A 69 -10.26 -5.78 11.08
CA GLY A 69 -9.06 -4.98 11.26
C GLY A 69 -7.97 -5.23 10.22
N THR A 70 -8.24 -6.06 9.21
CA THR A 70 -7.38 -6.24 8.04
C THR A 70 -7.98 -5.62 6.78
N TYR A 71 -7.10 -5.14 5.91
CA TYR A 71 -7.45 -4.53 4.64
C TYR A 71 -6.71 -5.24 3.51
N ARG A 72 -7.40 -5.51 2.40
CA ARG A 72 -6.77 -5.96 1.15
C ARG A 72 -6.73 -4.77 0.19
N VAL A 73 -5.55 -4.48 -0.35
CA VAL A 73 -5.34 -3.44 -1.34
C VAL A 73 -4.96 -4.10 -2.65
N GLU A 74 -5.63 -3.72 -3.73
CA GLU A 74 -5.39 -4.24 -5.08
C GLU A 74 -5.08 -3.06 -6.01
N TYR A 75 -4.11 -3.23 -6.90
CA TYR A 75 -3.77 -2.23 -7.90
C TYR A 75 -3.17 -2.89 -9.14
N THR A 76 -3.22 -2.18 -10.26
CA THR A 76 -2.65 -2.63 -11.54
C THR A 76 -1.73 -1.51 -12.06
N PRO A 77 -0.40 -1.67 -11.99
CA PRO A 77 0.52 -0.64 -12.48
C PRO A 77 0.58 -0.66 -14.01
N PHE A 78 0.47 0.50 -14.65
CA PHE A 78 0.47 0.63 -16.11
C PHE A 78 1.80 1.14 -16.69
N GLU A 79 2.73 1.53 -15.82
CA GLU A 79 4.05 2.03 -16.18
C GLU A 79 5.10 1.12 -15.57
N ASP A 80 6.25 0.97 -16.22
CA ASP A 80 7.40 0.29 -15.67
C ASP A 80 8.23 1.23 -14.77
N GLY A 81 9.17 0.66 -14.04
CA GLY A 81 10.08 1.39 -13.17
C GLY A 81 9.65 1.46 -11.70
N LEU A 82 10.22 2.42 -10.98
CA LEU A 82 10.11 2.50 -9.53
C LEU A 82 8.81 3.19 -9.11
N HIS A 83 7.95 2.44 -8.44
CA HIS A 83 6.72 2.92 -7.84
C HIS A 83 6.92 3.11 -6.33
N LEU A 84 6.37 4.21 -5.82
CA LEU A 84 6.30 4.52 -4.40
C LEU A 84 4.86 4.30 -3.93
N ILE A 85 4.69 3.36 -3.01
CA ILE A 85 3.39 3.05 -2.40
C ILE A 85 3.39 3.63 -1.00
N GLU A 86 2.67 4.73 -0.82
CA GLU A 86 2.46 5.34 0.48
C GLU A 86 1.20 4.75 1.13
N VAL A 87 1.34 4.24 2.35
CA VAL A 87 0.25 3.67 3.14
C VAL A 87 0.11 4.47 4.43
N LEU A 88 -1.10 5.04 4.62
CA LEU A 88 -1.45 5.88 5.75
C LEU A 88 -2.62 5.25 6.50
N PHE A 89 -2.56 5.29 7.84
CA PHE A 89 -3.67 4.93 8.71
C PHE A 89 -4.03 6.16 9.55
N ASP A 90 -5.27 6.66 9.41
CA ASP A 90 -5.74 7.92 10.01
C ASP A 90 -4.79 9.11 9.74
N GLY A 91 -4.26 9.16 8.51
CA GLY A 91 -3.34 10.21 8.07
C GLY A 91 -1.91 10.09 8.60
N VAL A 92 -1.59 9.03 9.36
CA VAL A 92 -0.23 8.76 9.85
C VAL A 92 0.40 7.63 9.03
N PRO A 93 1.63 7.79 8.52
CA PRO A 93 2.31 6.72 7.78
C PRO A 93 2.48 5.45 8.62
N VAL A 94 2.28 4.29 8.01
CA VAL A 94 2.56 3.00 8.65
C VAL A 94 4.06 2.67 8.56
N PRO A 95 4.57 1.74 9.40
CA PRO A 95 5.97 1.32 9.32
C PRO A 95 6.36 0.87 7.91
N LYS A 96 7.56 1.27 7.47
CA LYS A 96 8.15 1.02 6.13
C LYS A 96 7.51 1.77 4.97
N SER A 97 6.44 2.52 5.18
CA SER A 97 5.91 3.44 4.16
C SER A 97 6.88 4.62 3.94
N PRO A 98 7.13 5.05 2.69
CA PRO A 98 6.64 4.46 1.45
C PRO A 98 7.40 3.18 1.05
N PHE A 99 6.67 2.22 0.48
CA PHE A 99 7.26 1.00 -0.10
C PHE A 99 7.78 1.30 -1.50
N ARG A 100 8.98 0.77 -1.80
CA ARG A 100 9.66 0.94 -3.09
C ARG A 100 9.52 -0.34 -3.90
N VAL A 101 8.72 -0.30 -4.95
CA VAL A 101 8.39 -1.48 -5.78
C VAL A 101 8.91 -1.26 -7.19
N SER A 102 9.77 -2.16 -7.67
CA SER A 102 10.21 -2.18 -9.06
C SER A 102 9.18 -2.94 -9.89
N VAL A 103 8.50 -2.23 -10.79
CA VAL A 103 7.59 -2.80 -11.78
C VAL A 103 8.37 -3.04 -13.07
N THR A 104 8.23 -4.23 -13.64
CA THR A 104 8.88 -4.62 -14.90
C THR A 104 7.84 -5.11 -15.90
N ASP A 105 8.14 -5.03 -17.19
CA ASP A 105 7.34 -5.75 -18.18
C ASP A 105 7.32 -7.24 -17.84
N GLY A 106 6.12 -7.84 -17.83
CA GLY A 106 6.02 -9.28 -17.90
C GLY A 106 6.50 -9.68 -19.28
N CYS A 107 7.63 -10.41 -19.35
CA CYS A 107 8.19 -10.88 -20.62
C CYS A 107 7.07 -11.36 -21.56
N ASP A 108 6.89 -10.66 -22.68
CA ASP A 108 6.37 -11.28 -23.88
C ASP A 108 7.46 -12.28 -24.34
N PRO A 109 7.16 -13.59 -24.45
CA PRO A 109 8.15 -14.65 -24.68
C PRO A 109 8.97 -14.52 -25.97
#